data_AF-A0A9W7T3Q4-F1
#
_entry.id   AF-A0A9W7T3Q4-F1
#
_cell.length_a   1.000
_cell.length_b   1.000
_cell.length_c   1.000
_cell.angle_alpha   90.00
_cell.angle_beta   90.00
_cell.angle_gamma   90.00
#
_symmetry.space_group_name_H-M   'P 1'
#
loop_
_entity.id
_entity.type
_entity.pdbx_description
1 polymer ?
#
loop_
_entity_poly.entity_id
_entity_poly.type
_entity_poly.pdbx_seq_one_letter_code
_entity_poly.pdbx_strand_id
1 'polypeptide(L)' 'MSGLGGLNKSSPDSIVIGLCQSQLFDVQTPEQLKHALAHVCSLIGKARRSYPLMDLIVFPEY' A
#
# COMPACT_ATOMS: atom_id res chain seq x y z
N MET A 1 -2.03 -3.28 -25.62
CA MET A 1 -3.02 -2.44 -24.94
C MET A 1 -2.70 -2.48 -23.44
N SER A 2 -1.77 -1.64 -22.97
CA SER A 2 -1.42 -1.52 -21.55
C SER A 2 -2.53 -0.74 -20.85
N GLY A 3 -3.60 -1.45 -20.49
CA GLY A 3 -4.82 -0.85 -19.95
C GLY A 3 -4.54 -0.09 -18.67
N LEU A 4 -4.70 1.23 -18.72
CA LEU A 4 -4.93 2.06 -17.54
C LEU A 4 -6.37 1.82 -17.04
N GLY A 5 -6.67 0.56 -16.73
CA GLY A 5 -7.98 0.07 -16.30
C GLY A 5 -7.81 -0.85 -15.08
N GLY A 6 -6.98 -0.38 -14.13
CA GLY A 6 -6.32 -1.12 -13.05
C GLY A 6 -7.21 -1.66 -11.94
N LEU A 7 -8.40 -2.16 -12.29
CA LEU A 7 -9.29 -2.85 -11.37
C LEU A 7 -9.27 -4.37 -11.53
N ASN A 8 -8.66 -4.91 -12.61
CA ASN A 8 -8.56 -6.35 -12.83
C ASN A 8 -7.27 -6.74 -13.54
N LYS A 9 -6.83 -7.99 -13.33
CA LYS A 9 -5.67 -8.57 -14.03
C LYS A 9 -6.00 -8.78 -15.51
N SER A 10 -5.20 -8.16 -16.38
CA SER A 10 -5.37 -8.23 -17.84
C SER A 10 -4.88 -9.56 -18.44
N SER A 11 -4.02 -10.29 -17.72
CA SER A 11 -3.41 -11.57 -18.08
C SER A 11 -3.05 -12.34 -16.79
N PRO A 12 -2.96 -13.68 -16.80
CA PRO A 12 -2.51 -14.47 -15.65
C PRO A 12 -1.19 -13.99 -15.03
N ASP A 13 -0.28 -13.46 -15.84
CA ASP A 13 1.03 -12.96 -15.40
C ASP A 13 1.04 -11.48 -15.00
N SER A 14 -0.12 -10.81 -15.01
CA SER A 14 -0.21 -9.40 -14.63
C SER A 14 -0.19 -9.23 -13.11
N ILE A 15 0.57 -8.25 -12.65
CA ILE A 15 0.57 -7.82 -11.26
C ILE A 15 -0.24 -6.54 -11.08
N VAL A 16 -0.88 -6.43 -9.93
CA VAL A 16 -1.64 -5.25 -9.52
C VAL A 16 -0.86 -4.52 -8.43
N ILE A 17 -0.44 -3.29 -8.74
CA ILE A 17 0.36 -2.44 -7.84
C ILE A 17 -0.51 -1.31 -7.32
N GLY A 18 -0.58 -1.19 -5.99
CA GLY A 18 -1.15 -0.04 -5.30
C GLY A 18 -0.04 0.95 -4.89
N LEU A 19 -0.25 2.24 -5.14
CA LEU A 19 0.60 3.30 -4.64
C LEU A 19 -0.11 4.00 -3.49
N CYS A 20 0.48 3.98 -2.30
CA CYS A 20 -0.07 4.64 -1.12
C CYS A 20 0.46 6.07 -1.05
N GLN A 21 -0.43 7.05 -1.02
CA GLN A 21 -0.06 8.41 -0.64
C GLN A 21 -0.26 8.57 0.87
N SER A 22 0.81 8.41 1.62
CA SER A 22 0.86 8.63 3.07
C SER A 22 1.34 10.05 3.39
N GLN A 23 0.94 10.56 4.55
CA GLN A 23 1.65 11.70 5.16
C GLN A 23 2.97 11.20 5.74
N LEU A 24 3.98 12.08 5.75
CA LEU A 24 5.28 11.84 6.39
C LEU A 24 5.08 11.67 7.89
N PHE A 25 5.65 10.60 8.46
CA PHE A 25 5.61 10.37 9.89
C PHE A 25 6.70 11.20 10.59
N ASP A 26 6.32 12.04 11.55
CA ASP A 26 7.28 12.68 12.45
C ASP A 26 7.66 11.72 13.58
N VAL A 27 8.84 11.13 13.48
CA VAL A 27 9.35 10.13 14.42
C VAL A 27 10.60 10.66 15.11
N GLN A 28 10.44 11.07 16.36
CA GLN A 28 11.51 11.56 17.25
C GLN A 28 11.83 10.57 18.38
N THR A 29 10.98 9.57 18.60
CA THR A 29 11.10 8.60 19.70
C THR A 29 10.79 7.17 19.26
N PRO A 30 11.32 6.14 19.96
CA PRO A 30 10.99 4.74 19.69
C PRO A 30 9.49 4.42 19.78
N GLU A 31 8.77 5.08 20.69
CA GLU A 31 7.32 4.95 20.85
C GLU A 31 6.58 5.47 19.61
N GLN A 32 6.98 6.62 19.08
CA GLN A 32 6.42 7.15 17.83
C GLN A 32 6.70 6.22 16.64
N LEU A 33 7.87 5.58 16.59
CA LEU A 33 8.18 4.57 15.57
C LEU A 33 7.21 3.38 15.64
N LYS A 34 6.90 2.89 16.85
CA LYS A 34 5.91 1.82 17.06
C LYS A 34 4.53 2.25 16.57
N HIS A 35 4.14 3.51 16.81
CA HIS A 35 2.88 4.05 16.31
C HIS A 35 2.84 4.16 14.78
N ALA A 36 3.92 4.63 14.15
CA ALA A 36 4.04 4.68 12.69
C ALA A 36 3.93 3.26 12.08
N LEU A 37 4.62 2.28 12.66
CA LEU A 37 4.53 0.88 12.25
C LEU A 37 3.08 0.36 12.32
N ALA A 38 2.40 0.58 13.45
CA ALA A 38 1.02 0.16 13.62
C ALA A 38 0.07 0.82 12.60
N HIS A 39 0.30 2.09 12.27
CA HIS A 39 -0.45 2.79 11.25
C HIS A 39 -0.25 2.18 9.85
N VAL A 40 1.00 1.92 9.45
CA VAL A 40 1.33 1.28 8.16
C VAL A 40 0.69 -0.11 8.07
N CYS A 41 0.79 -0.93 9.12
CA CYS A 41 0.13 -2.25 9.15
C CYS A 41 -1.40 -2.14 8.98
N SER A 42 -2.02 -1.12 9.59
CA SER A 42 -3.46 -0.85 9.42
C SER A 42 -3.81 -0.49 7.96
N LEU A 43 -2.99 0.35 7.32
CA LEU A 43 -3.15 0.71 5.90
C LEU A 43 -3.03 -0.50 4.97
N ILE A 44 -2.04 -1.38 5.21
CA ILE A 44 -1.88 -2.63 4.45
C ILE A 44 -3.13 -3.50 4.61
N GLY A 45 -3.60 -3.69 5.85
CA GLY A 45 -4.80 -4.48 6.12
C GLY A 45 -6.04 -3.89 5.45
N LYS A 46 -6.19 -2.56 5.48
CA LYS A 46 -7.28 -1.85 4.79
C LYS A 46 -7.20 -2.07 3.28
N ALA A 47 -6.04 -1.84 2.67
CA ALA A 47 -5.84 -1.98 1.23
C ALA A 47 -6.15 -3.40 0.75
N ARG A 48 -5.67 -4.44 1.46
CA ARG A 48 -5.95 -5.83 1.11
C ARG A 48 -7.44 -6.20 1.19
N ARG A 49 -8.16 -5.70 2.20
CA ARG A 49 -9.62 -5.93 2.33
C ARG A 49 -10.42 -5.19 1.27
N SER A 50 -10.02 -3.96 0.96
CA SER A 50 -10.69 -3.13 -0.06
C SER A 50 -10.41 -3.62 -1.48
N TYR A 51 -9.27 -4.24 -1.73
CA TYR A 51 -8.91 -4.73 -3.05
C TYR A 51 -8.10 -6.05 -2.99
N PRO A 52 -8.79 -7.21 -2.94
CA PRO A 52 -8.16 -8.52 -2.79
C PRO A 52 -7.23 -8.94 -3.94
N LEU A 53 -7.34 -8.31 -5.11
CA LEU A 53 -6.52 -8.60 -6.29
C LEU A 53 -5.16 -7.89 -6.25
N MET A 54 -4.92 -6.98 -5.30
CA MET A 54 -3.65 -6.28 -5.16
C MET A 54 -2.53 -7.26 -4.76
N ASP A 55 -1.45 -7.27 -5.53
CA ASP A 55 -0.28 -8.14 -5.31
C ASP A 55 0.84 -7.40 -4.57
N LEU A 56 0.98 -6.09 -4.83
CA LEU A 56 2.02 -5.24 -4.24
C LEU A 56 1.44 -3.89 -3.82
N ILE A 57 1.86 -3.38 -2.67
CA ILE A 57 1.62 -2.00 -2.24
C ILE A 57 2.95 -1.32 -1.97
N VAL A 58 3.11 -0.09 -2.49
CA VAL A 58 4.32 0.72 -2.31
C VAL A 58 3.98 1.94 -1.46
N PHE A 59 4.83 2.23 -0.48
CA PHE A 59 4.76 3.39 0.38
C PHE A 59 5.87 4.40 0.00
N PRO A 60 5.65 5.71 0.23
CA PRO A 60 6.68 6.71 0.03
C PRO A 60 7.85 6.47 0.99
N GLU A 61 9.02 6.94 0.59
CA GLU A 61 10.16 7.05 1.49
C GLU A 61 9.89 8.21 2.47
N TYR A 62 9.90 7.87 3.76
CA TYR A 62 9.57 8.72 4.91
C TYR A 62 8.15 9.34 4.85
#